data_AF-A0A7Y6ZUW6-F1
#
_entry.id   AF-A0A7Y6ZUW6-F1
#
_cell.length_a   1.000
_cell.length_b   1.000
_cell.length_c   1.000
_cell.angle_alpha   90.00
_cell.angle_beta   90.00
_cell.angle_gamma   90.00
#
_symmetry.space_group_name_H-M   'P 1'
#
loop_
_entity.id
_entity.type
_entity.pdbx_description
1 polymer ?
#
loop_
_entity_poly.entity_id
_entity_poly.type
_entity_poly.pdbx_seq_one_letter_code
_entity_poly.pdbx_strand_id
1 'polypeptide(L)' 'MNTKTLIRNIENLSATLDQKQLSAFLDIMDAVAALATESQELLKQDSSRRLASSSAVAGRIH' A
#
# COMPACT_ATOMS: atom_id res chain seq x y z
N MET A 1 -7.92 -10.97 10.24
CA MET A 1 -9.22 -10.61 9.63
C MET A 1 -9.38 -11.41 8.35
N ASN A 2 -10.52 -12.07 8.14
CA ASN A 2 -10.83 -12.78 6.89
C ASN A 2 -11.41 -11.76 5.88
N THR A 3 -11.02 -11.85 4.60
CA THR A 3 -11.53 -11.02 3.50
C THR A 3 -13.06 -10.97 3.46
N LYS A 4 -13.74 -12.06 3.83
CA LYS A 4 -15.20 -12.10 3.95
C LYS A 4 -15.77 -11.13 4.98
N THR A 5 -15.10 -10.96 6.12
CA THR A 5 -15.52 -10.01 7.16
C THR A 5 -15.32 -8.57 6.69
N LEU A 6 -14.24 -8.32 5.95
CA LEU A 6 -13.96 -7.00 5.39
C LEU A 6 -15.02 -6.59 4.36
N ILE A 7 -15.35 -7.48 3.42
CA ILE A 7 -16.39 -7.25 2.40
C ILE A 7 -17.73 -6.93 3.07
N ARG A 8 -18.14 -7.77 4.04
CA ARG A 8 -19.41 -7.55 4.76
C ARG A 8 -19.46 -6.22 5.50
N ASN A 9 -18.34 -5.77 6.07
CA ASN A 9 -18.28 -4.47 6.74
C ASN A 9 -18.40 -3.31 5.74
N ILE A 10 -17.83 -3.44 4.55
CA ILE A 10 -17.94 -2.45 3.47
C ILE A 10 -19.37 -2.40 2.94
N GLU A 11 -20.03 -3.55 2.74
CA GLU A 11 -21.43 -3.63 2.31
C GLU A 11 -22.39 -3.00 3.35
N ASN A 12 -22.17 -3.28 4.63
CA ASN A 12 -22.96 -2.68 5.71
C ASN A 12 -22.78 -1.16 5.78
N LEU A 13 -21.56 -0.67 5.54
CA LEU A 13 -21.26 0.76 5.53
C LEU A 13 -21.84 1.44 4.28
N SER A 14 -21.70 0.82 3.10
CA SER A 14 -22.24 1.40 1.87
C SER A 14 -23.78 1.49 1.88
N ALA A 15 -24.46 0.59 2.59
CA ALA A 15 -25.90 0.62 2.78
C ALA A 15 -26.39 1.80 3.65
N THR A 16 -25.51 2.44 4.44
CA THR A 16 -25.86 3.60 5.29
C THR A 16 -25.45 4.93 4.70
N LEU A 17 -24.73 4.94 3.58
CA LEU A 17 -24.25 6.13 2.89
C LEU A 17 -25.19 6.50 1.74
N ASP A 18 -25.37 7.80 1.52
CA ASP A 18 -25.97 8.27 0.27
C ASP A 18 -25.00 8.08 -0.91
N GLN A 19 -25.52 8.21 -2.13
CA GLN A 19 -24.74 7.99 -3.36
C GLN A 19 -23.50 8.91 -3.47
N LYS A 20 -23.58 10.17 -2.99
CA LYS A 20 -22.45 11.10 -3.01
C LYS A 20 -21.39 10.70 -1.99
N GLN A 21 -21.83 10.31 -0.79
CA GLN A 21 -20.95 9.85 0.28
C GLN A 21 -20.25 8.54 -0.09
N LEU A 22 -20.96 7.60 -0.72
CA LEU A 22 -20.38 6.35 -1.20
C LEU A 22 -19.33 6.59 -2.30
N SER A 23 -19.61 7.49 -3.25
CA SER A 23 -18.64 7.86 -4.29
C SER A 23 -17.38 8.45 -3.67
N ALA A 24 -17.51 9.40 -2.76
CA ALA A 24 -16.37 10.00 -2.07
C ALA A 24 -15.58 8.98 -1.23
N PHE A 25 -16.26 8.02 -0.60
CA PHE A 25 -15.60 6.94 0.14
C PHE A 25 -14.76 6.06 -0.78
N LEU A 26 -15.28 5.68 -1.96
CA LEU A 26 -14.54 4.87 -2.93
C LEU A 26 -13.32 5.62 -3.49
N ASP A 27 -13.46 6.92 -3.78
CA ASP A 27 -12.34 7.75 -4.24
C ASP A 27 -11.20 7.81 -3.20
N ILE A 28 -11.55 7.91 -1.90
CA ILE A 28 -10.58 7.88 -0.81
C ILE A 28 -9.90 6.50 -0.72
N MET A 29 -10.66 5.42 -0.83
CA MET A 29 -10.12 4.06 -0.77
C MET A 29 -9.13 3.79 -1.90
N ASP A 30 -9.40 4.26 -3.11
CA ASP A 30 -8.49 4.16 -4.25
C ASP A 30 -7.20 4.98 -4.01
N ALA A 31 -7.32 6.21 -3.48
CA ALA A 31 -6.16 7.01 -3.12
C ALA A 31 -5.28 6.33 -2.05
N VAL A 32 -5.91 5.73 -1.03
CA VAL A 32 -5.20 4.98 0.02
C VAL A 32 -4.53 3.73 -0.55
N ALA A 33 -5.17 3.01 -1.46
CA ALA A 33 -4.59 1.83 -2.11
C ALA A 33 -3.37 2.20 -2.97
N ALA A 34 -3.44 3.33 -3.69
CA ALA A 34 -2.31 3.86 -4.46
C ALA A 34 -1.12 4.20 -3.55
N LEU A 35 -1.37 4.94 -2.45
CA LEU A 35 -0.32 5.28 -1.47
C LEU A 35 0.28 4.05 -0.79
N ALA A 36 -0.53 3.05 -0.46
CA ALA A 36 -0.05 1.80 0.11
C ALA A 36 0.85 1.03 -0.87
N THR A 37 0.50 1.03 -2.15
CA THR A 37 1.31 0.42 -3.22
C THR A 37 2.63 1.16 -3.39
N GLU A 38 2.59 2.49 -3.45
CA GLU A 38 3.79 3.33 -3.56
C GLU A 38 4.72 3.15 -2.36
N SER A 39 4.17 3.12 -1.14
CA SER A 39 4.94 2.88 0.08
C SER A 39 5.61 1.51 0.07
N GLN A 40 4.95 0.46 -0.43
CA GLN A 40 5.57 -0.86 -0.55
C GLN A 40 6.70 -0.87 -1.58
N GLU A 41 6.56 -0.14 -2.67
CA GLU A 41 7.59 -0.02 -3.70
C GLU A 41 8.83 0.73 -3.19
N LEU A 42 8.63 1.82 -2.44
CA LEU A 42 9.72 2.56 -1.79
C LEU A 42 10.51 1.69 -0.79
N LEU A 43 9.83 0.85 -0.01
CA LEU A 43 10.49 -0.08 0.92
C LEU A 43 11.35 -1.14 0.20
N LYS A 44 10.91 -1.61 -0.98
CA LYS A 44 11.70 -2.51 -1.83
C LYS A 44 12.92 -1.82 -2.42
N GLN A 45 12.79 -0.55 -2.83
CA GLN A 45 13.90 0.24 -3.37
C GLN A 45 14.98 0.54 -2.32
N ASP A 46 14.62 0.86 -1.07
CA ASP A 46 15.59 1.08 0.01
C ASP A 46 16.39 -0.19 0.33
N SER A 47 15.72 -1.35 0.30
CA SER A 47 16.33 -2.67 0.51
C SER A 47 17.34 -3.01 -0.60
N SER A 48 17.04 -2.69 -1.85
CA SER A 48 17.97 -2.86 -2.98
C SER A 48 19.17 -1.92 -2.90
N ARG A 49 18.96 -0.66 -2.47
CA ARG A 49 20.02 0.34 -2.37
C ARG A 49 21.05 0.00 -1.28
N ARG A 50 20.61 -0.57 -0.16
CA ARG A 50 21.48 -1.04 0.94
C ARG A 50 22.35 -2.24 0.55
N LEU A 51 21.84 -3.14 -0.31
CA LEU A 51 22.62 -4.28 -0.82
C LEU A 51 23.69 -3.84 -1.83
N ALA A 52 23.40 -2.85 -2.67
CA ALA A 52 24.35 -2.29 -3.62
C ALA A 52 25.51 -1.52 -2.94
N SER A 53 25.25 -0.84 -1.82
CA SER A 53 26.30 -0.12 -1.06
C SER A 53 27.23 -1.04 -0.24
N SER A 54 26.77 -2.25 0.10
CA SER A 54 27.60 -3.26 0.79
C SER A 54 28.59 -3.96 -0.14
N SER A 55 28.23 -4.17 -1.41
CA SER A 55 29.08 -4.84 -2.39
C SER A 55 30.20 -3.97 -2.96
N ALA A 56 30.17 -2.65 -2.81
CA ALA A 56 31.19 -1.74 -3.34
C ALA A 56 32.43 -1.58 -2.44
N VAL A 57 32.38 -2.07 -1.19
CA VAL A 57 33.50 -1.95 -0.22
C VAL A 57 34.32 -3.24 -0.09
N ALA A 58 33.88 -4.35 -0.71
CA ALA A 58 34.59 -5.64 -0.64
C ALA A 58 35.58 -5.89 -1.79
N GLY A 59 35.73 -4.96 -2.75
CA GLY A 59 36.52 -5.17 -3.97
C GLY A 59 37.79 -4.31 -4.11
N ARG A 60 38.24 -3.61 -3.06
CA ARG A 60 39.44 -2.75 -3.14
C ARG A 60 40.41 -2.97 -1.98
N ILE A 61 40.73 -4.23 -1.69
CA ILE A 61 41.97 -4.57 -0.98
C ILE A 61 42.46 -5.92 -1.49
N HIS A 62 43.64 -5.89 -2.12
CA HIS A 62 44.42 -7.00 -2.71
C HIS A 62 43.95 -7.58 -4.05
#